data_AF-A0A812L4I7-F1
#
_entry.id   AF-A0A812L4I7-F1
#
_cell.length_a   1.000
_cell.length_b   1.000
_cell.length_c   1.000
_cell.angle_alpha   90.00
_cell.angle_beta   90.00
_cell.angle_gamma   90.00
#
_symmetry.space_group_name_H-M   'P 1'
#
loop_
_entity.id
_entity.type
_entity.pdbx_description
1 polymer ?
#
loop_
_entity_poly.entity_id
_entity_poly.type
_entity_poly.pdbx_seq_one_letter_code
_entity_poly.pdbx_strand_id
1 'polypeptide(L)'
;MARPPVTARELVQKAGMDYAETERSLEPQADASARWLYPVSRVWPMGFSWSSYFPQKKLLSVCVCVLALAWADCILATDLPTPHSMAFAAAADDVMLFSNAGPGVTAAAAERLDAAMVSHDVLKNSAKDVTDCLNATCVGVSLENGVQWAVPPERCLALVVCTTQLAAGKQALPEQILQLLGSLQWYDLLRRQQLAVHQQVYKFTTHNDAFHQQLVQEDVLEELLLGCFWEYSGSLTFGSRPLS
;
A
#
# COMPACT_ATOMS: atom_id res chain seq x y z
N MET A 1 9.23 -20.12 2.17
CA MET A 1 9.77 -20.13 0.80
C MET A 1 11.24 -19.78 0.86
N ALA A 2 12.11 -20.66 0.37
CA ALA A 2 13.55 -20.40 0.35
C ALA A 2 13.87 -19.45 -0.82
N ARG A 3 14.67 -18.41 -0.57
CA ARG A 3 15.27 -17.63 -1.66
C ARG A 3 16.26 -18.54 -2.41
N PRO A 4 16.48 -18.32 -3.72
CA PRO A 4 17.45 -19.11 -4.46
C PRO A 4 18.84 -19.01 -3.82
N PRO A 5 19.64 -20.08 -3.86
CA PRO A 5 21.01 -20.04 -3.38
C PRO A 5 21.83 -19.03 -4.20
N VAL A 6 22.76 -18.36 -3.54
CA VAL A 6 23.67 -17.38 -4.14
C VAL A 6 25.12 -17.80 -3.91
N THR A 7 26.03 -17.30 -4.72
CA THR A 7 27.47 -17.48 -4.49
C THR A 7 28.07 -16.28 -3.75
N ALA A 8 29.17 -16.47 -3.01
CA ALA A 8 29.90 -15.35 -2.39
C ALA A 8 30.32 -14.28 -3.43
N ARG A 9 30.69 -14.72 -4.64
CA ARG A 9 31.00 -13.82 -5.75
C ARG A 9 29.82 -12.95 -6.17
N GLU A 10 28.61 -13.48 -6.15
CA GLU A 10 27.40 -12.70 -6.48
C GLU A 10 27.07 -11.66 -5.41
N LEU A 11 27.28 -11.98 -4.14
CA LEU A 11 27.13 -11.01 -3.05
C LEU A 11 28.10 -9.84 -3.22
N VAL A 12 29.35 -10.13 -3.58
CA VAL A 12 30.35 -9.07 -3.84
C VAL A 12 30.04 -8.26 -5.10
N GLN A 13 29.75 -8.93 -6.22
CA GLN A 13 29.65 -8.25 -7.51
C GLN A 13 28.29 -7.58 -7.76
N LYS A 14 27.21 -8.12 -7.19
CA LYS A 14 25.85 -7.63 -7.44
C LYS A 14 25.23 -6.92 -6.24
N ALA A 15 25.49 -7.41 -5.02
CA ALA A 15 24.95 -6.81 -3.80
C ALA A 15 25.89 -5.76 -3.19
N GLY A 16 27.14 -5.65 -3.67
CA GLY A 16 28.12 -4.68 -3.19
C GLY A 16 28.66 -4.98 -1.79
N MET A 17 28.41 -6.19 -1.26
CA MET A 17 28.93 -6.61 0.03
C MET A 17 30.41 -6.94 -0.08
N ASP A 18 31.21 -6.60 0.94
CA ASP A 18 32.59 -7.10 0.98
C ASP A 18 32.65 -8.54 1.53
N TYR A 19 33.83 -9.18 1.43
CA TYR A 19 34.01 -10.55 1.92
C TYR A 19 33.85 -10.66 3.44
N ALA A 20 34.28 -9.64 4.20
CA ALA A 20 34.18 -9.66 5.66
C ALA A 20 32.72 -9.45 6.13
N GLU A 21 31.94 -8.67 5.41
CA GLU A 21 30.50 -8.49 5.60
C GLU A 21 29.74 -9.77 5.23
N THR A 22 30.15 -10.45 4.17
CA THR A 22 29.62 -11.76 3.79
C THR A 22 29.84 -12.76 4.93
N GLU A 23 31.07 -12.90 5.42
CA GLU A 23 31.38 -13.81 6.54
C GLU A 23 30.63 -13.47 7.83
N ARG A 24 30.52 -12.18 8.18
CA ARG A 24 29.75 -11.74 9.36
C ARG A 24 28.25 -12.02 9.26
N SER A 25 27.73 -12.19 8.05
CA SER A 25 26.31 -12.45 7.80
C SER A 25 25.95 -13.93 7.77
N LEU A 26 26.95 -14.81 7.84
CA LEU A 26 26.76 -16.26 7.91
C LEU A 26 26.35 -16.70 9.31
N GLU A 27 25.53 -17.75 9.40
CA GLU A 27 25.26 -18.41 10.67
C GLU A 27 26.57 -18.97 11.26
N PRO A 28 26.74 -19.05 12.60
CA PRO A 28 28.01 -19.44 13.23
C PRO A 28 28.59 -20.79 12.80
N GLN A 29 27.78 -21.66 12.20
CA GLN A 29 28.17 -23.00 11.71
C GLN A 29 28.31 -23.08 10.19
N ALA A 30 28.09 -21.98 9.47
CA ALA A 30 28.14 -21.97 8.02
C ALA A 30 29.57 -21.78 7.49
N ASP A 31 29.89 -22.49 6.41
CA ASP A 31 31.18 -22.44 5.73
C ASP A 31 31.18 -21.33 4.67
N ALA A 32 32.00 -20.29 4.87
CA ALA A 32 32.15 -19.19 3.93
C ALA A 32 32.76 -19.60 2.58
N SER A 33 33.46 -20.74 2.55
CA SER A 33 34.03 -21.31 1.32
C SER A 33 33.03 -22.16 0.54
N ALA A 34 31.82 -22.36 1.07
CA ALA A 34 30.78 -23.11 0.39
C ALA A 34 30.47 -22.51 -0.98
N ARG A 35 30.33 -23.38 -1.98
CA ARG A 35 29.96 -22.99 -3.34
C ARG A 35 28.62 -22.24 -3.37
N TRP A 36 27.70 -22.60 -2.48
CA TRP A 36 26.34 -22.07 -2.40
C TRP A 36 26.03 -21.62 -0.98
N LEU A 37 25.59 -20.37 -0.87
CA LEU A 37 25.06 -19.77 0.35
C LEU A 37 23.53 -19.69 0.22
N TYR A 38 22.83 -20.12 1.26
CA TYR A 38 21.36 -20.14 1.28
C TYR A 38 20.86 -18.96 2.10
N PRO A 39 20.13 -18.01 1.51
CA PRO A 39 19.65 -16.86 2.26
C PRO A 39 18.61 -17.29 3.30
N VAL A 40 18.88 -17.00 4.57
CA VAL A 40 17.94 -17.17 5.67
C VAL A 40 17.41 -15.80 6.06
N SER A 41 16.07 -15.65 6.05
CA SER A 41 15.45 -14.41 6.50
C SER A 41 15.29 -14.44 8.02
N ARG A 42 16.01 -13.57 8.73
CA ARG A 42 15.83 -13.37 10.18
C ARG A 42 14.71 -12.37 10.52
N VAL A 43 14.11 -11.80 9.48
CA VAL A 43 13.00 -10.87 9.54
C VAL A 43 11.89 -11.36 8.61
N TRP A 44 10.67 -10.89 8.84
CA TRP A 44 9.55 -11.16 7.94
C TRP A 44 9.78 -10.42 6.61
N PRO A 45 9.91 -11.14 5.47
CA PRO A 45 10.10 -10.47 4.20
C PRO A 45 8.80 -9.78 3.79
N MET A 46 8.89 -8.54 3.32
CA MET A 46 7.77 -7.85 2.68
C MET A 46 7.26 -8.70 1.50
N GLY A 47 5.94 -8.83 1.40
CA GLY A 47 5.29 -9.63 0.35
C GLY A 47 5.08 -11.10 0.68
N PHE A 48 5.51 -11.59 1.86
CA PHE A 48 5.02 -12.85 2.39
C PHE A 48 3.58 -12.67 2.87
N SER A 49 2.69 -13.61 2.55
CA SER A 49 1.23 -13.44 2.71
C SER A 49 0.78 -13.11 4.14
N TRP A 50 1.59 -13.45 5.16
CA TRP A 50 1.29 -13.17 6.57
C TRP A 50 2.23 -12.10 7.17
N SER A 51 3.16 -11.57 6.38
CA SER A 51 4.13 -10.57 6.85
C SER A 51 3.49 -9.27 7.29
N SER A 52 2.36 -8.87 6.71
CA SER A 52 1.62 -7.66 7.11
C SER A 52 0.84 -7.83 8.42
N TYR A 53 0.40 -9.05 8.74
CA TYR A 53 -0.37 -9.34 9.96
C TYR A 53 0.40 -9.01 11.23
N PHE A 54 1.69 -9.39 11.30
CA PHE A 54 2.49 -9.21 12.51
C PHE A 54 2.78 -7.73 12.84
N PRO A 55 3.32 -6.91 11.90
CA PRO A 55 3.46 -5.47 12.07
C PRO A 55 2.13 -4.81 12.40
N GLN A 56 1.05 -5.11 11.67
CA GLN A 56 -0.26 -4.50 11.90
C GLN A 56 -0.76 -4.80 13.32
N LYS A 57 -0.68 -6.06 13.76
CA LYS A 57 -1.11 -6.44 15.11
C LYS A 57 -0.27 -5.77 16.21
N LYS A 58 1.05 -5.70 16.03
CA LYS A 58 1.96 -5.04 16.97
C LYS A 58 1.65 -3.54 17.04
N LEU A 59 1.47 -2.89 15.89
CA LEU A 59 1.20 -1.46 15.76
C LEU A 59 -0.16 -1.08 16.37
N LEU A 60 -1.21 -1.86 16.07
CA LEU A 60 -2.53 -1.73 16.70
C LEU A 60 -2.44 -1.84 18.23
N SER A 61 -1.70 -2.81 18.75
CA SER A 61 -1.51 -2.97 20.20
C SER A 61 -0.83 -1.75 20.83
N VAL A 62 0.18 -1.17 20.18
CA VAL A 62 0.86 0.04 20.67
C VAL A 62 -0.10 1.24 20.63
N CYS A 63 -0.81 1.45 19.52
CA CYS A 63 -1.74 2.57 19.38
C CYS A 63 -2.82 2.57 20.47
N VAL A 64 -3.42 1.41 20.75
CA VAL A 64 -4.46 1.27 21.78
C VAL A 64 -3.94 1.61 23.17
N CYS A 65 -2.74 1.12 23.51
CA CYS A 65 -2.15 1.37 24.83
C CYS A 65 -1.89 2.86 25.08
N VAL A 66 -1.65 3.64 24.02
CA VAL A 66 -1.17 5.03 24.09
C VAL A 66 -2.26 6.06 23.93
N LEU A 67 -3.21 5.77 23.05
CA LEU A 67 -4.31 6.69 22.81
C LEU A 67 -5.28 6.69 24.00
N ALA A 68 -5.17 5.75 24.94
CA ALA A 68 -5.97 5.68 26.17
C ALA A 68 -7.48 5.72 25.92
N LEU A 69 -7.88 5.29 24.72
CA LEU A 69 -9.25 5.31 24.23
C LEU A 69 -9.64 3.87 23.91
N ALA A 70 -10.91 3.52 24.16
CA ALA A 70 -11.40 2.19 23.85
C ALA A 70 -11.28 1.92 22.35
N TRP A 71 -10.99 0.67 21.98
CA TRP A 71 -10.83 0.22 20.58
C TRP A 71 -11.93 0.76 19.65
N ALA A 72 -13.17 0.76 20.13
CA ALA A 72 -14.35 1.13 19.35
C ALA A 72 -14.47 2.63 19.06
N ASP A 73 -13.81 3.48 19.84
CA ASP A 73 -14.05 4.93 19.80
C ASP A 73 -13.05 5.68 18.92
N CYS A 74 -11.98 5.01 18.47
CA CYS A 74 -10.87 5.68 17.77
C CYS A 74 -10.30 4.93 16.57
N ILE A 75 -10.60 3.65 16.38
CA ILE A 75 -10.10 2.92 15.21
C ILE A 75 -10.99 3.19 14.00
N LEU A 76 -10.38 3.56 12.88
CA LEU A 76 -11.04 3.53 11.58
C LEU A 76 -11.06 2.08 11.07
N ALA A 77 -12.23 1.45 11.18
CA ALA A 77 -12.49 0.11 10.65
C ALA A 77 -13.81 0.11 9.86
N THR A 78 -13.95 -0.82 8.92
CA THR A 78 -15.12 -0.90 8.02
C THR A 78 -16.39 -1.39 8.71
N ASP A 79 -16.25 -2.04 9.85
CA ASP A 79 -17.30 -2.67 10.65
C ASP A 79 -17.64 -1.87 11.92
N LEU A 80 -17.01 -0.71 12.11
CA LEU A 80 -17.23 0.17 13.25
C LEU A 80 -17.75 1.55 12.80
N PRO A 81 -18.54 2.24 13.63
CA PRO A 81 -18.88 3.65 13.40
C PRO A 81 -17.63 4.52 13.28
N THR A 82 -17.66 5.53 12.42
CA THR A 82 -16.56 6.48 12.29
C THR A 82 -16.40 7.32 13.56
N PRO A 83 -15.21 7.36 14.18
CA PRO A 83 -14.92 8.23 15.32
C PRO A 83 -15.19 9.71 15.05
N HIS A 84 -15.70 10.44 16.05
CA HIS A 84 -16.08 11.85 15.90
C HIS A 84 -14.99 12.88 16.25
N SER A 85 -13.92 12.48 16.94
CA SER A 85 -12.93 13.41 17.50
C SER A 85 -11.50 13.09 17.06
N MET A 86 -10.90 12.07 17.66
CA MET A 86 -9.60 11.53 17.30
C MET A 86 -9.81 10.14 16.73
N ALA A 87 -9.24 9.92 15.56
CA ALA A 87 -9.28 8.63 14.89
C ALA A 87 -7.86 8.22 14.50
N PHE A 88 -7.62 6.92 14.43
CA PHE A 88 -6.42 6.40 13.81
C PHE A 88 -6.75 5.25 12.87
N ALA A 89 -5.94 5.11 11.84
CA ALA A 89 -5.90 3.93 11.00
C ALA A 89 -4.50 3.32 11.11
N ALA A 90 -4.44 1.99 10.99
CA ALA A 90 -3.19 1.26 10.91
C ALA A 90 -3.26 0.27 9.74
N ALA A 91 -2.31 0.36 8.83
CA ALA A 91 -2.23 -0.48 7.64
C ALA A 91 -0.82 -1.05 7.53
N ALA A 92 -0.66 -2.35 7.80
CA ALA A 92 0.65 -2.98 7.92
C ALA A 92 1.58 -2.23 8.90
N ASP A 93 2.56 -1.48 8.39
CA ASP A 93 3.55 -0.69 9.12
C ASP A 93 3.24 0.82 9.16
N ASP A 94 2.20 1.29 8.47
CA ASP A 94 1.77 2.70 8.49
C ASP A 94 0.74 2.96 9.60
N VAL A 95 0.92 4.07 10.33
CA VAL A 95 -0.12 4.65 11.22
C VAL A 95 -0.49 6.03 10.72
N MET A 96 -1.78 6.32 10.70
CA MET A 96 -2.30 7.65 10.40
C MET A 96 -3.16 8.11 11.57
N LEU A 97 -2.93 9.32 12.06
CA LEU A 97 -3.69 9.96 13.13
C LEU A 97 -4.50 11.12 12.55
N PHE A 98 -5.80 11.14 12.81
CA PHE A 98 -6.73 12.15 12.32
C PHE A 98 -7.41 12.83 13.50
N SER A 99 -7.62 14.15 13.40
CA SER A 99 -8.45 14.87 14.35
C SER A 99 -9.07 16.11 13.73
N ASN A 100 -10.28 16.45 14.18
CA ASN A 100 -10.95 17.71 13.88
C ASN A 100 -10.77 18.78 14.98
N ALA A 101 -9.99 18.49 16.02
CA ALA A 101 -9.79 19.38 17.18
C ALA A 101 -8.82 20.56 16.92
N GLY A 102 -8.32 20.68 15.69
CA GLY A 102 -7.43 21.74 15.27
C GLY A 102 -5.94 21.38 15.32
N PRO A 103 -5.07 22.33 14.93
CA PRO A 103 -3.62 22.11 14.85
C PRO A 103 -3.00 21.70 16.18
N GLY A 104 -1.93 20.92 16.12
CA GLY A 104 -1.13 20.46 17.25
C GLY A 104 -1.69 19.25 18.00
N VAL A 105 -2.99 18.95 17.85
CA VAL A 105 -3.62 17.81 18.55
C VAL A 105 -3.10 16.48 18.03
N THR A 106 -2.99 16.34 16.70
CA THR A 106 -2.43 15.13 16.06
C THR A 106 -0.94 15.02 16.29
N ALA A 107 -0.20 16.14 16.29
CA ALA A 107 1.23 16.17 16.61
C ALA A 107 1.51 15.66 18.02
N ALA A 108 0.78 16.17 19.03
CA ALA A 108 0.93 15.70 20.41
C ALA A 108 0.56 14.21 20.56
N ALA A 109 -0.42 13.72 19.78
CA ALA A 109 -0.74 12.29 19.75
C ALA A 109 0.36 11.46 19.09
N ALA A 110 0.97 11.95 18.02
CA ALA A 110 2.10 11.32 17.35
C ALA A 110 3.33 11.23 18.27
N GLU A 111 3.64 12.27 19.04
CA GLU A 111 4.75 12.25 20.02
C GLU A 111 4.55 11.16 21.10
N ARG A 112 3.31 11.02 21.60
CA ARG A 112 2.99 9.95 22.55
C ARG A 112 3.14 8.57 21.91
N LEU A 113 2.69 8.44 20.66
CA LEU A 113 2.81 7.19 19.90
C LEU A 113 4.28 6.83 19.67
N ASP A 114 5.11 7.80 19.28
CA ASP A 114 6.54 7.62 19.07
C ASP A 114 7.24 7.13 20.35
N ALA A 115 6.97 7.77 21.48
CA ALA A 115 7.53 7.36 22.77
C ALA A 115 7.17 5.92 23.13
N ALA A 116 5.96 5.48 22.78
CA ALA A 116 5.51 4.13 23.04
C ALA A 116 6.00 3.10 22.02
N MET A 117 6.16 3.49 20.76
CA MET A 117 6.83 2.65 19.76
C MET A 117 8.26 2.34 20.22
N VAL A 118 8.99 3.34 20.71
CA VAL A 118 10.32 3.16 21.30
C VAL A 118 10.29 2.19 22.49
N SER A 119 9.33 2.31 23.40
CA SER A 119 9.22 1.40 24.55
C SER A 119 8.83 -0.03 24.19
N HIS A 120 8.38 -0.27 22.95
CA HIS A 120 7.97 -1.58 22.43
C HIS A 120 8.94 -2.13 21.36
N ASP A 121 10.15 -1.56 21.27
CA ASP A 121 11.19 -1.89 20.27
C ASP A 121 10.72 -1.76 18.82
N VAL A 122 9.83 -0.81 18.56
CA VAL A 122 9.36 -0.48 17.21
C VAL A 122 10.09 0.77 16.72
N LEU A 123 10.89 0.59 15.67
CA LEU A 123 11.67 1.67 15.08
C LEU A 123 10.85 2.38 13.99
N LYS A 124 10.66 3.69 14.16
CA LYS A 124 10.01 4.54 13.16
C LYS A 124 11.01 5.00 12.10
N ASN A 125 10.54 5.16 10.86
CA ASN A 125 11.27 5.86 9.82
C ASN A 125 10.86 7.34 9.78
N SER A 126 11.60 8.19 10.50
CA SER A 126 11.28 9.63 10.60
C SER A 126 11.34 10.40 9.29
N ALA A 127 12.05 9.89 8.28
CA ALA A 127 12.09 10.52 6.95
C ALA A 127 10.74 10.49 6.22
N LYS A 128 9.80 9.66 6.67
CA LYS A 128 8.44 9.54 6.13
C LYS A 128 7.38 10.26 6.97
N ASP A 129 7.77 10.94 8.05
CA ASP A 129 6.81 11.60 8.91
C ASP A 129 6.09 12.74 8.18
N VAL A 130 4.78 12.76 8.29
CA VAL A 130 3.91 13.88 7.89
C VAL A 130 3.12 14.27 9.13
N THR A 131 3.42 15.46 9.69
CA THR A 131 2.89 15.89 10.99
C THR A 131 1.99 17.10 10.82
N ASP A 132 0.77 17.00 11.35
CA ASP A 132 -0.18 18.12 11.45
C ASP A 132 -0.46 18.86 10.12
N CYS A 133 -0.53 18.09 9.03
CA CYS A 133 -0.82 18.59 7.69
C CYS A 133 -2.25 18.26 7.28
N LEU A 134 -2.88 19.19 6.57
CA LEU A 134 -4.17 18.94 5.91
C LEU A 134 -4.03 18.15 4.60
N ASN A 135 -2.83 18.09 4.04
CA ASN A 135 -2.54 17.32 2.83
C ASN A 135 -1.49 16.25 3.15
N ALA A 136 -1.80 15.00 2.81
CA ALA A 136 -0.93 13.86 3.07
C ALA A 136 -1.20 12.72 2.08
N THR A 137 -0.27 11.78 1.95
CA THR A 137 -0.51 10.51 1.25
C THR A 137 -0.62 9.39 2.28
N CYS A 138 -1.77 8.72 2.32
CA CYS A 138 -2.07 7.64 3.24
C CYS A 138 -2.29 6.35 2.45
N VAL A 139 -1.43 5.34 2.62
CA VAL A 139 -1.54 4.02 1.95
C VAL A 139 -1.70 4.16 0.42
N GLY A 140 -1.02 5.14 -0.18
CA GLY A 140 -1.09 5.40 -1.63
C GLY A 140 -2.34 6.15 -2.13
N VAL A 141 -3.11 6.76 -1.23
CA VAL A 141 -4.25 7.65 -1.52
C VAL A 141 -3.95 9.05 -0.98
N SER A 142 -4.34 10.09 -1.71
CA SER A 142 -4.18 11.47 -1.29
C SER A 142 -5.30 11.90 -0.34
N LEU A 143 -4.95 12.46 0.81
CA LEU A 143 -5.83 13.26 1.65
C LEU A 143 -5.65 14.72 1.24
N GLU A 144 -6.74 15.37 0.87
CA GLU A 144 -6.77 16.76 0.42
C GLU A 144 -7.57 17.64 1.38
N ASN A 145 -6.95 18.72 1.83
CA ASN A 145 -7.52 19.72 2.75
C ASN A 145 -8.12 19.13 4.03
N GLY A 146 -7.69 17.93 4.44
CA GLY A 146 -8.18 17.21 5.61
C GLY A 146 -9.61 16.67 5.48
N VAL A 147 -10.21 16.75 4.30
CA VAL A 147 -11.65 16.50 4.11
C VAL A 147 -11.98 15.54 2.97
N GLN A 148 -11.06 15.32 2.04
CA GLN A 148 -11.33 14.55 0.82
C GLN A 148 -10.24 13.51 0.57
N TRP A 149 -10.67 12.31 0.18
CA TRP A 149 -9.79 11.26 -0.32
C TRP A 149 -9.81 11.27 -1.84
N ALA A 150 -8.63 11.28 -2.45
CA ALA A 150 -8.46 11.35 -3.89
C ALA A 150 -7.37 10.37 -4.37
N VAL A 151 -7.48 9.95 -5.61
CA VAL A 151 -6.42 9.19 -6.28
C VAL A 151 -5.27 10.15 -6.60
N PRO A 152 -4.01 9.79 -6.32
CA PRO A 152 -2.87 10.63 -6.69
C PRO A 152 -2.83 10.91 -8.20
N PRO A 153 -2.60 12.16 -8.65
CA PRO A 153 -2.66 12.53 -10.08
C PRO A 153 -1.76 11.68 -10.98
N GLU A 154 -0.56 11.33 -10.50
CA GLU A 154 0.38 10.48 -11.23
C GLU A 154 -0.14 9.06 -11.41
N ARG A 155 -0.97 8.56 -10.48
CA ARG A 155 -1.60 7.25 -10.56
C ARG A 155 -2.78 7.26 -11.52
N CYS A 156 -3.61 8.30 -11.48
CA CYS A 156 -4.65 8.51 -12.50
C CYS A 156 -4.05 8.53 -13.91
N LEU A 157 -2.99 9.33 -14.12
CA LEU A 157 -2.35 9.44 -15.43
C LEU A 157 -1.76 8.10 -15.88
N ALA A 158 -1.10 7.36 -14.98
CA ALA A 158 -0.57 6.05 -15.30
C ALA A 158 -1.68 5.07 -15.73
N LEU A 159 -2.83 5.05 -15.04
CA LEU A 159 -3.97 4.21 -15.39
C LEU A 159 -4.55 4.56 -16.77
N VAL A 160 -4.69 5.85 -17.07
CA VAL A 160 -5.15 6.32 -18.39
C VAL A 160 -4.16 5.94 -19.49
N VAL A 161 -2.85 6.15 -19.28
CA VAL A 161 -1.81 5.80 -20.25
C VAL A 161 -1.77 4.29 -20.50
N CYS A 162 -1.79 3.47 -19.44
CA CYS A 162 -1.81 2.02 -19.58
C CYS A 162 -3.04 1.53 -20.34
N THR A 163 -4.22 2.05 -20.01
CA THR A 163 -5.48 1.65 -20.66
C THR A 163 -5.55 2.11 -22.11
N THR A 164 -5.04 3.30 -22.44
CA THR A 164 -4.99 3.80 -23.83
C THR A 164 -3.99 3.03 -24.68
N GLN A 165 -2.82 2.68 -24.14
CA GLN A 165 -1.87 1.80 -24.81
C GLN A 165 -2.46 0.41 -25.06
N LEU A 166 -3.17 -0.14 -24.07
CA LEU A 166 -3.89 -1.39 -24.21
C LEU A 166 -4.97 -1.32 -25.30
N ALA A 167 -5.75 -0.24 -25.33
CA ALA A 167 -6.78 -0.03 -26.34
C ALA A 167 -6.21 0.10 -27.77
N ALA A 168 -5.02 0.70 -27.90
CA ALA A 168 -4.32 0.82 -29.17
C ALA A 168 -3.74 -0.53 -29.66
N GLY A 169 -3.16 -1.32 -28.76
CA GLY A 169 -2.54 -2.61 -29.09
C GLY A 169 -3.53 -3.78 -29.17
N LYS A 170 -4.64 -3.70 -28.42
CA LYS A 170 -5.65 -4.75 -28.22
C LYS A 170 -5.10 -6.13 -27.84
N GLN A 171 -3.88 -6.21 -27.33
CA GLN A 171 -3.24 -7.47 -26.94
C GLN A 171 -2.60 -7.34 -25.56
N ALA A 172 -2.88 -8.32 -24.70
CA ALA A 172 -2.28 -8.41 -23.38
C ALA A 172 -2.30 -9.84 -22.86
N LEU A 173 -1.41 -10.13 -21.91
CA LEU A 173 -1.52 -11.30 -21.06
C LEU A 173 -2.66 -11.09 -20.04
N PRO A 174 -3.44 -12.13 -19.69
CA PRO A 174 -4.42 -12.04 -18.61
C PRO A 174 -3.85 -11.49 -17.30
N GLU A 175 -2.59 -11.83 -16.97
CA GLU A 175 -1.90 -11.30 -15.78
C GLU A 175 -1.70 -9.78 -15.85
N GLN A 176 -1.41 -9.21 -17.02
CA GLN A 176 -1.26 -7.76 -17.19
C GLN A 176 -2.60 -7.03 -17.00
N ILE A 177 -3.69 -7.62 -17.50
CA ILE A 177 -5.05 -7.11 -17.25
C ILE A 177 -5.41 -7.21 -15.78
N LEU A 178 -5.05 -8.29 -15.11
CA LEU A 178 -5.29 -8.47 -13.68
C LEU A 178 -4.52 -7.44 -12.83
N GLN A 179 -3.28 -7.11 -13.20
CA GLN A 179 -2.48 -6.07 -12.54
C GLN A 179 -3.12 -4.68 -12.70
N LEU A 180 -3.61 -4.38 -13.91
CA LEU A 180 -4.33 -3.13 -14.19
C LEU A 180 -5.65 -3.06 -13.41
N LEU A 181 -6.44 -4.14 -13.42
CA LEU A 181 -7.68 -4.26 -12.66
C LEU A 181 -7.44 -4.08 -11.16
N GLY A 182 -6.43 -4.75 -10.59
CA GLY A 182 -6.10 -4.62 -9.17
C GLY A 182 -5.74 -3.17 -8.79
N SER A 183 -5.09 -2.44 -9.69
CA SER A 183 -4.79 -1.01 -9.49
C SER A 183 -6.05 -0.15 -9.53
N LEU A 184 -6.99 -0.41 -10.45
CA LEU A 184 -8.29 0.28 -10.52
C LEU A 184 -9.12 0.01 -9.26
N GLN A 185 -9.22 -1.26 -8.86
CA GLN A 185 -10.03 -1.68 -7.72
C GLN A 185 -9.57 -1.08 -6.39
N TRP A 186 -8.27 -0.83 -6.23
CA TRP A 186 -7.76 -0.12 -5.07
C TRP A 186 -8.38 1.27 -4.93
N TYR A 187 -8.57 1.97 -6.06
CA TYR A 187 -9.15 3.31 -6.09
C TYR A 187 -10.67 3.30 -6.14
N ASP A 188 -11.29 2.28 -6.74
CA ASP A 188 -12.73 2.06 -6.68
C ASP A 188 -13.24 1.95 -5.23
N LEU A 189 -12.38 1.67 -4.23
CA LEU A 189 -12.74 1.72 -2.81
C LEU A 189 -13.17 3.11 -2.33
N LEU A 190 -12.71 4.18 -2.98
CA LEU A 190 -13.16 5.55 -2.75
C LEU A 190 -14.62 5.75 -3.20
N ARG A 191 -15.09 4.92 -4.13
CA ARG A 191 -16.44 4.94 -4.71
C ARG A 191 -16.92 3.53 -5.00
N ARG A 192 -17.18 2.76 -3.94
CA ARG A 192 -17.42 1.30 -3.97
C ARG A 192 -18.41 0.81 -5.03
N GLN A 193 -19.35 1.64 -5.47
CA GLN A 193 -20.28 1.29 -6.55
C GLN A 193 -19.56 0.94 -7.87
N GLN A 194 -18.35 1.46 -8.10
CA GLN A 194 -17.55 1.20 -9.29
C GLN A 194 -17.05 -0.25 -9.38
N LEU A 195 -16.92 -0.95 -8.25
CA LEU A 195 -16.53 -2.37 -8.22
C LEU A 195 -17.50 -3.28 -8.99
N ALA A 196 -18.74 -2.83 -9.23
CA ALA A 196 -19.74 -3.59 -9.97
C ALA A 196 -19.54 -3.61 -11.49
N VAL A 197 -18.62 -2.80 -12.03
CA VAL A 197 -18.47 -2.56 -13.47
C VAL A 197 -17.61 -3.61 -14.17
N HIS A 198 -16.73 -4.33 -13.47
CA HIS A 198 -15.63 -5.10 -14.08
C HIS A 198 -15.99 -6.54 -14.51
N GLN A 199 -17.22 -6.80 -14.93
CA GLN A 199 -17.70 -8.16 -15.18
C GLN A 199 -16.96 -8.84 -16.35
N GLN A 200 -16.77 -8.14 -17.46
CA GLN A 200 -16.05 -8.67 -18.62
C GLN A 200 -14.55 -8.77 -18.35
N VAL A 201 -13.96 -7.81 -17.61
CA VAL A 201 -12.55 -7.92 -17.18
C VAL A 201 -12.33 -9.18 -16.35
N TYR A 202 -13.24 -9.50 -15.42
CA TYR A 202 -13.17 -10.76 -14.66
C TYR A 202 -13.23 -11.98 -15.57
N LYS A 203 -14.19 -12.05 -16.51
CA LYS A 203 -14.28 -13.17 -17.45
C LYS A 203 -13.02 -13.33 -18.29
N PHE A 204 -12.43 -12.22 -18.74
CA PHE A 204 -11.19 -12.26 -19.51
C PHE A 204 -10.05 -12.86 -18.70
N THR A 205 -9.89 -12.43 -17.44
CA THR A 205 -8.79 -12.87 -16.58
C THR A 205 -8.95 -14.31 -16.07
N THR A 206 -10.19 -14.80 -15.92
CA THR A 206 -10.44 -16.17 -15.41
C THR A 206 -10.44 -17.25 -16.49
N HIS A 207 -10.83 -16.93 -17.72
CA HIS A 207 -11.07 -17.94 -18.76
C HIS A 207 -9.98 -18.04 -19.84
N ASN A 208 -8.98 -17.17 -19.81
CA ASN A 208 -7.89 -17.17 -20.78
C ASN A 208 -6.59 -17.73 -20.21
N ASP A 209 -5.71 -18.21 -21.09
CA ASP A 209 -4.39 -18.72 -20.72
C ASP A 209 -3.47 -17.57 -20.29
N ALA A 210 -2.98 -17.65 -19.05
CA ALA A 210 -2.10 -16.65 -18.43
C ALA A 210 -0.74 -16.51 -19.13
N PHE A 211 -0.29 -17.53 -19.87
CA PHE A 211 1.07 -17.57 -20.43
C PHE A 211 1.18 -17.01 -21.85
N HIS A 212 0.06 -16.73 -22.51
CA HIS A 212 0.04 -16.28 -23.91
C HIS A 212 -0.76 -15.01 -24.08
N GLN A 213 -0.26 -14.10 -24.92
CA GLN A 213 -0.98 -12.87 -25.24
C GLN A 213 -2.29 -13.20 -25.94
N GLN A 214 -3.36 -12.54 -25.51
CA GLN A 214 -4.71 -12.70 -26.04
C GLN A 214 -5.19 -11.38 -26.63
N LEU A 215 -6.07 -11.47 -27.61
CA LEU A 215 -6.82 -10.32 -28.09
C LEU A 215 -7.79 -9.88 -26.98
N VAL A 216 -7.69 -8.61 -26.59
CA VAL A 216 -8.58 -8.00 -25.61
C VAL A 216 -9.84 -7.52 -26.32
N GLN A 217 -11.00 -8.02 -25.88
CA GLN A 217 -12.29 -7.65 -26.46
C GLN A 217 -12.66 -6.20 -26.12
N GLU A 218 -13.50 -5.58 -26.95
CA GLU A 218 -13.87 -4.17 -26.80
C GLU A 218 -14.63 -3.90 -25.50
N ASP A 219 -15.46 -4.84 -25.06
CA ASP A 219 -16.18 -4.76 -23.79
C ASP A 219 -15.26 -4.75 -22.56
N VAL A 220 -14.15 -5.50 -22.60
CA VAL A 220 -13.09 -5.42 -21.57
C VAL A 220 -12.44 -4.04 -21.56
N LEU A 221 -12.16 -3.47 -22.74
CA LEU A 221 -11.58 -2.13 -22.86
C LEU A 221 -12.54 -1.04 -22.37
N GLU A 222 -13.82 -1.16 -22.67
CA GLU A 222 -14.87 -0.24 -22.23
C GLU A 222 -14.98 -0.22 -20.70
N GLU A 223 -15.01 -1.37 -20.04
CA GLU A 223 -15.04 -1.45 -18.57
C GLU A 223 -13.79 -0.82 -17.93
N LEU A 224 -12.59 -1.11 -18.46
CA LEU A 224 -11.33 -0.52 -17.97
C LEU A 224 -11.29 1.01 -18.16
N LEU A 225 -11.74 1.50 -19.32
CA LEU A 225 -11.83 2.92 -19.60
C LEU A 225 -12.84 3.60 -18.67
N LEU A 226 -13.99 2.97 -18.44
CA LEU A 226 -15.01 3.50 -17.54
C LEU A 226 -14.47 3.68 -16.12
N GLY A 227 -13.71 2.69 -15.62
CA GLY A 227 -13.01 2.81 -14.33
C GLY A 227 -12.06 4.01 -14.28
N CYS A 228 -11.23 4.18 -15.32
CA CYS A 228 -10.28 5.30 -15.39
C CYS A 228 -10.96 6.69 -15.41
N PHE A 229 -12.03 6.86 -16.20
CA PHE A 229 -12.70 8.15 -16.36
C PHE A 229 -13.48 8.57 -15.11
N TRP A 230 -13.99 7.59 -14.37
CA TRP A 230 -14.78 7.89 -13.18
C TRP A 230 -13.92 8.49 -12.06
N GLU A 231 -12.66 8.07 -11.93
CA GLU A 231 -11.68 8.66 -11.02
C GLU A 231 -11.37 10.12 -11.38
N TYR A 232 -11.32 10.42 -12.68
CA TYR A 232 -11.07 11.78 -13.18
C TYR A 232 -12.25 12.73 -12.89
N SER A 233 -13.48 12.24 -13.07
CA SER A 233 -14.70 13.04 -12.83
C SER A 233 -14.90 13.39 -11.35
N GLY A 234 -14.36 12.57 -10.43
CA GLY A 234 -14.43 12.82 -9.00
C GLY A 234 -13.49 13.90 -8.50
N SER A 235 -12.35 14.07 -9.15
CA SER A 235 -11.35 15.09 -8.82
C SER A 235 -11.73 16.48 -9.36
N LEU A 236 -12.71 16.55 -10.27
CA LEU A 236 -13.20 17.78 -10.90
C LEU A 236 -14.45 18.38 -10.24
N THR A 237 -14.93 17.82 -9.13
CA THR A 237 -15.95 18.52 -8.33
C THR A 237 -15.34 19.78 -7.71
N PHE A 238 -15.54 20.88 -8.45
CA PHE A 238 -15.32 22.27 -8.09
C PHE A 238 -15.45 22.52 -6.59
N GLY A 239 -14.51 23.31 -6.05
CA GLY A 239 -14.59 23.88 -4.72
C GLY A 239 -15.89 24.64 -4.51
N SER A 240 -16.92 23.94 -4.06
CA SER A 240 -18.03 24.54 -3.34
C SER A 240 -17.47 25.00 -2.01
N ARG A 241 -17.12 26.29 -1.96
CA ARG A 241 -16.95 27.03 -0.70
C ARG A 241 -18.12 26.65 0.22
N PRO A 242 -17.89 26.36 1.51
CA PRO A 242 -18.98 26.27 2.45
C PRO A 242 -19.74 27.61 2.41
N LEU A 243 -21.05 27.55 2.19
CA LEU A 243 -21.90 28.70 2.49
C LEU A 243 -21.79 28.92 4.00
N SER A 244 -21.31 30.11 4.33
CA SER A 244 -21.21 30.70 5.67
C SER A 244 -22.51 30.58 6.46
#